data_AF-A0A966BT65-F1
#
_entry.id   AF-A0A966BT65-F1
#
_cell.length_a   1.000
_cell.length_b   1.000
_cell.length_c   1.000
_cell.angle_alpha   90.00
_cell.angle_beta   90.00
_cell.angle_gamma   90.00
#
_symmetry.space_group_name_H-M   'P 1'
#
loop_
_entity.id
_entity.type
_entity.pdbx_description
1 polymer ?
#
loop_
_entity_poly.entity_id
_entity_poly.type
_entity_poly.pdbx_seq_one_letter_code
_entity_poly.pdbx_strand_id
1 'polypeptide(L)'
;MTVKIGSKIVGYQVKDKNQAPDGTGKGRGLRKKADIIRMHEKLERPEGMECLEGATYKIRTPLDDHALYVTINDIVLNSGTEHEVRRPFEIFINSKNMDHFQWIVALTRVMSAVFRKGGDVTFLSEELQAVFDPKGGYFKPGGKFVPSIVADIGAVVEHHFKRIGLMEPDELSEQQLLMLKEKRAEFDSRANGGTLAESPRALERVSVPGADADNGYPETASLCHKCSTKAMVLMDGCQTCLACGYSKCG
;
A
#
# COMPACT_ATOMS: atom_id res chain seq x y z
N MET A 1 -5.78 -21.26 -43.21
CA MET A 1 -7.20 -21.42 -43.58
C MET A 1 -7.27 -21.80 -45.04
N THR A 2 -7.86 -22.95 -45.35
CA THR A 2 -7.89 -23.52 -46.70
C THR A 2 -9.17 -23.06 -47.40
N VAL A 3 -9.04 -22.20 -48.41
CA VAL A 3 -10.19 -21.69 -49.17
C VAL A 3 -10.55 -22.71 -50.24
N LYS A 4 -11.75 -23.30 -50.17
CA LYS A 4 -12.27 -24.20 -51.20
C LYS A 4 -13.05 -23.39 -52.24
N ILE A 5 -12.63 -23.49 -53.51
CA ILE A 5 -13.28 -22.81 -54.63
C ILE A 5 -14.30 -23.78 -55.24
N GLY A 6 -15.59 -23.45 -55.16
CA GLY A 6 -16.70 -24.31 -55.57
C GLY A 6 -17.16 -24.15 -57.03
N SER A 7 -16.47 -23.35 -57.84
CA SER A 7 -16.86 -23.02 -59.22
C SER A 7 -15.67 -23.04 -60.18
N LYS A 8 -15.96 -23.29 -61.46
CA LYS A 8 -14.95 -23.52 -62.51
C LYS A 8 -14.16 -22.23 -62.77
N ILE A 9 -12.86 -22.25 -62.49
CA ILE A 9 -11.98 -21.09 -62.73
C ILE A 9 -11.74 -20.98 -64.24
N VAL A 10 -12.27 -19.92 -64.86
CA VAL A 10 -12.17 -19.67 -66.31
C VAL A 10 -11.04 -18.70 -66.68
N GLY A 11 -10.21 -18.30 -65.72
CA GLY A 11 -9.00 -17.52 -65.94
C GLY A 11 -8.27 -17.22 -64.63
N TYR A 12 -6.94 -17.07 -64.69
CA TYR A 12 -6.12 -16.64 -63.57
C TYR A 12 -5.11 -15.59 -64.04
N GLN A 13 -4.78 -14.64 -63.17
CA GLN A 13 -3.74 -13.65 -63.42
C GLN A 13 -2.79 -13.60 -62.22
N VAL A 14 -1.49 -13.75 -62.46
CA VAL A 14 -0.47 -13.69 -61.42
C VAL A 14 -0.09 -12.23 -61.23
N LYS A 15 -0.15 -11.75 -59.99
CA LYS A 15 0.14 -10.36 -59.65
C LYS A 15 1.66 -10.17 -59.53
N ASP A 16 2.26 -9.34 -60.38
CA ASP A 16 3.66 -8.95 -60.24
C ASP A 16 3.85 -8.07 -59.00
N LYS A 17 4.93 -8.33 -58.26
CA LYS A 17 5.23 -7.71 -56.95
C LYS A 17 5.52 -6.19 -56.98
N ASN A 18 5.37 -5.52 -58.12
CA ASN A 18 5.79 -4.13 -58.30
C ASN A 18 4.70 -3.17 -58.83
N GLN A 19 3.41 -3.49 -58.64
CA GLN A 19 2.34 -2.51 -58.83
C GLN A 19 1.68 -2.14 -57.51
N ALA A 20 1.76 -0.84 -57.18
CA ALA A 20 1.07 -0.22 -56.06
C ALA A 20 -0.45 -0.40 -56.20
N PRO A 21 -1.20 -0.59 -55.09
CA PRO A 21 -2.63 -0.78 -55.16
C PRO A 21 -3.31 0.57 -55.45
N ASP A 22 -3.88 0.69 -56.66
CA ASP A 22 -4.81 1.76 -57.01
C ASP A 22 -6.13 1.58 -56.23
N GLY A 23 -6.59 2.66 -55.63
CA GLY A 23 -7.57 2.65 -54.55
C GLY A 23 -8.99 2.80 -55.04
N THR A 24 -9.89 1.88 -54.65
CA THR A 24 -11.31 2.17 -54.41
C THR A 24 -11.89 1.14 -53.44
N GLY A 25 -11.70 1.37 -52.13
CA GLY A 25 -12.25 0.55 -51.05
C GLY A 25 -12.89 1.43 -50.00
N LYS A 26 -14.23 1.51 -50.02
CA LYS A 26 -15.07 2.27 -49.09
C LYS A 26 -14.73 2.01 -47.61
N GLY A 27 -14.66 3.11 -46.86
CA GLY A 27 -14.69 3.27 -45.40
C GLY A 27 -14.67 2.01 -44.54
N ARG A 28 -13.48 1.55 -44.17
CA ARG A 28 -13.28 0.89 -42.87
C ARG A 28 -12.86 1.98 -41.89
N GLY A 29 -13.78 2.35 -41.00
CA GLY A 29 -13.51 3.28 -39.91
C GLY A 29 -12.21 2.89 -39.21
N LEU A 30 -11.28 3.84 -39.14
CA LEU A 30 -10.09 3.72 -38.32
C LEU A 30 -10.57 3.37 -36.90
N ARG A 31 -10.28 2.16 -36.42
CA ARG A 31 -10.31 1.88 -34.99
C ARG A 31 -9.34 2.88 -34.36
N LYS A 32 -9.87 3.98 -33.80
CA LYS A 32 -9.10 4.88 -32.94
C LYS A 32 -8.55 3.98 -31.84
N LYS A 33 -7.23 3.71 -31.86
CA LYS A 33 -6.58 3.11 -30.69
C LYS A 33 -6.82 4.10 -29.56
N ALA A 34 -7.37 3.65 -28.45
CA ALA A 34 -7.53 4.51 -27.28
C ALA A 34 -6.14 5.06 -26.92
N ASP A 35 -6.02 6.38 -26.80
CA ASP A 35 -4.79 7.00 -26.31
C ASP A 35 -4.69 6.69 -24.82
N ILE A 36 -3.91 5.66 -24.49
CA ILE A 36 -3.66 5.25 -23.10
C ILE A 36 -2.63 6.22 -22.52
N ILE A 37 -3.09 7.11 -21.65
CA ILE A 37 -2.26 8.03 -20.88
C ILE A 37 -1.51 7.22 -19.82
N ARG A 38 -0.19 7.43 -19.76
CA ARG A 38 0.71 6.88 -18.74
C ARG A 38 1.32 8.00 -17.94
N MET A 39 1.70 7.69 -16.71
CA MET A 39 2.43 8.62 -15.85
C MET A 39 3.82 8.91 -16.45
N HIS A 40 4.16 10.19 -16.62
CA HIS A 40 5.45 10.66 -17.12
C HIS A 40 5.75 12.09 -16.67
N GLU A 41 7.01 12.54 -16.71
CA GLU A 41 7.46 13.84 -16.19
C GLU A 41 6.71 15.07 -16.73
N LYS A 42 6.23 15.01 -17.97
CA LYS A 42 5.44 16.09 -18.61
C LYS A 42 3.94 16.01 -18.34
N LEU A 43 3.50 15.07 -17.50
CA LEU A 43 2.09 14.93 -17.17
C LEU A 43 1.74 16.05 -16.21
N GLU A 44 1.21 17.12 -16.77
CA GLU A 44 0.66 18.23 -16.00
C GLU A 44 -0.66 17.80 -15.36
N ARG A 45 -1.04 18.51 -14.30
CA ARG A 45 -2.37 18.36 -13.72
C ARG A 45 -3.39 18.56 -14.86
N PRO A 46 -4.29 17.60 -15.15
CA PRO A 46 -5.15 17.69 -16.31
C PRO A 46 -5.90 19.03 -16.33
N GLU A 47 -5.82 19.78 -17.43
CA GLU A 47 -6.60 21.00 -17.60
C GLU A 47 -8.09 20.63 -17.45
N GLY A 48 -8.73 21.15 -16.38
CA GLY A 48 -10.10 20.80 -15.99
C GLY A 48 -10.24 19.93 -14.72
N MET A 49 -9.16 19.32 -14.21
CA MET A 49 -9.13 18.78 -12.84
C MET A 49 -8.72 19.88 -11.85
N GLU A 50 -9.69 20.72 -11.47
CA GLU A 50 -9.51 21.72 -10.41
C GLU A 50 -9.14 21.07 -9.07
N CYS A 51 -9.58 19.83 -8.82
CA CYS A 51 -9.32 19.07 -7.62
C CYS A 51 -8.61 17.73 -7.92
N LEU A 52 -7.71 17.34 -7.02
CA LEU A 52 -7.19 15.98 -6.93
C LEU A 52 -7.85 15.32 -5.72
N GLU A 53 -8.14 14.03 -5.83
CA GLU A 53 -8.56 13.26 -4.66
C GLU A 53 -7.33 12.97 -3.79
N GLY A 54 -7.46 13.06 -2.47
CA GLY A 54 -6.34 12.81 -1.58
C GLY A 54 -6.77 12.29 -0.22
N ALA A 55 -5.80 11.78 0.52
CA ALA A 55 -5.99 11.36 1.90
C ALA A 55 -4.90 11.96 2.80
N THR A 56 -5.32 12.43 3.97
CA THR A 56 -4.42 12.93 5.01
C THR A 56 -4.31 11.92 6.14
N TYR A 57 -3.09 11.50 6.42
CA TYR A 57 -2.71 10.59 7.49
C TYR A 57 -2.02 11.37 8.61
N LYS A 58 -2.28 10.95 9.85
CA LYS A 58 -1.71 11.58 11.04
C LYS A 58 -0.72 10.64 11.70
N ILE A 59 0.52 11.09 11.83
CA ILE A 59 1.58 10.42 12.57
C ILE A 59 1.76 11.13 13.91
N ARG A 60 1.68 10.37 15.00
CA ARG A 60 1.99 10.82 16.35
C ARG A 60 3.17 10.00 16.86
N THR A 61 4.23 10.69 17.24
CA THR A 61 5.42 10.09 17.86
C THR A 61 5.39 10.43 19.35
N PRO A 62 5.96 9.59 20.22
CA PRO A 62 6.20 9.95 21.62
C PRO A 62 7.45 10.83 21.78
N LEU A 63 8.20 11.05 20.70
CA LEU A 63 9.44 11.83 20.70
C LEU A 63 9.17 13.34 20.59
N ASP A 64 8.01 13.72 20.04
CA ASP A 64 7.63 15.11 19.81
C ASP A 64 6.18 15.38 20.23
N ASP A 65 5.93 16.58 20.74
CA ASP A 65 4.58 17.04 21.11
C ASP A 65 3.69 17.35 19.88
N HIS A 66 4.29 17.36 18.68
CA HIS A 66 3.63 17.79 17.46
C HIS A 66 3.47 16.64 16.46
N ALA A 67 2.23 16.40 16.06
CA ALA A 67 1.91 15.42 15.04
C ALA A 67 2.40 15.86 13.65
N LEU A 68 2.82 14.89 12.83
CA LEU A 68 3.04 15.07 11.40
C LEU A 68 1.75 14.72 10.65
N TYR A 69 1.44 15.50 9.62
CA TYR A 69 0.33 15.26 8.70
C TYR A 69 0.87 14.98 7.32
N VAL A 70 0.62 13.78 6.82
CA VAL A 70 1.05 13.32 5.50
C VAL A 70 -0.18 13.29 4.60
N THR A 71 -0.24 14.17 3.60
CA THR A 71 -1.31 14.20 2.60
C THR A 71 -0.77 13.64 1.29
N ILE A 72 -1.43 12.63 0.73
CA ILE A 72 -1.08 12.08 -0.58
C ILE A 72 -2.28 12.29 -1.49
N ASN A 73 -2.05 12.99 -2.60
CA ASN A 73 -3.03 13.24 -3.64
C ASN A 73 -2.78 12.30 -4.83
N ASP A 74 -3.88 11.82 -5.39
CA ASP A 74 -3.94 10.82 -6.44
C ASP A 74 -4.41 11.44 -7.75
N ILE A 75 -3.95 10.86 -8.85
CA ILE A 75 -4.48 11.10 -10.20
C ILE A 75 -5.13 9.82 -10.73
N VAL A 76 -6.30 9.96 -11.36
CA VAL A 76 -6.97 8.88 -12.08
C VAL A 76 -6.62 9.00 -13.55
N LEU A 77 -5.88 8.03 -14.08
CA LEU A 77 -5.51 7.97 -15.49
C LEU A 77 -6.53 7.14 -16.27
N ASN A 78 -6.82 7.53 -17.51
CA ASN A 78 -7.74 6.84 -18.43
C ASN A 78 -9.14 6.59 -17.84
N SER A 79 -9.68 7.58 -17.14
CA SER A 79 -11.00 7.46 -16.51
C SER A 79 -12.08 7.07 -17.52
N GLY A 80 -12.95 6.14 -17.13
CA GLY A 80 -14.03 5.63 -17.98
C GLY A 80 -13.57 4.63 -19.05
N THR A 81 -12.36 4.08 -18.93
CA THR A 81 -11.83 3.02 -19.82
C THR A 81 -11.42 1.77 -19.04
N GLU A 82 -11.22 0.65 -19.74
CA GLU A 82 -10.68 -0.60 -19.15
C GLU A 82 -9.27 -0.45 -18.56
N HIS A 83 -8.59 0.65 -18.86
CA HIS A 83 -7.24 0.98 -18.37
C HIS A 83 -7.27 2.08 -17.30
N GLU A 84 -8.41 2.30 -16.65
CA GLU A 84 -8.52 3.22 -15.53
C GLU A 84 -7.61 2.76 -14.39
N VAL A 85 -6.64 3.60 -14.03
CA VAL A 85 -5.67 3.31 -12.98
C VAL A 85 -5.46 4.55 -12.13
N ARG A 86 -5.55 4.36 -10.81
CA ARG A 86 -5.22 5.41 -9.83
C ARG A 86 -3.73 5.34 -9.49
N ARG A 87 -3.07 6.50 -9.50
CA ARG A 87 -1.63 6.62 -9.17
C ARG A 87 -1.41 7.78 -8.20
N PRO A 88 -0.44 7.66 -7.28
CA PRO A 88 -0.05 8.79 -6.46
C PRO A 88 0.57 9.86 -7.35
N PHE A 89 0.22 11.13 -7.10
CA PHE A 89 0.67 12.27 -7.90
C PHE A 89 1.61 13.18 -7.11
N GLU A 90 1.23 13.52 -5.88
CA GLU A 90 2.02 14.38 -5.00
C GLU A 90 1.79 14.03 -3.53
N ILE A 91 2.79 14.33 -2.72
CA ILE A 91 2.75 14.14 -1.27
C ILE A 91 3.12 15.45 -0.60
N PHE A 92 2.46 15.76 0.52
CA PHE A 92 2.73 16.90 1.38
C PHE A 92 2.89 16.42 2.81
N ILE A 93 4.00 16.78 3.46
CA ILE A 93 4.24 16.45 4.85
C ILE A 93 4.32 17.76 5.63
N ASN A 94 3.38 17.96 6.54
CA ASN A 94 3.29 19.15 7.38
C ASN A 94 3.57 18.78 8.84
N SER A 95 4.35 19.62 9.53
CA SER A 95 4.60 19.49 10.96
C SER A 95 4.66 20.88 11.59
N LYS A 96 4.28 20.96 12.87
CA LYS A 96 4.56 22.15 13.70
C LYS A 96 5.96 22.12 14.31
N ASN A 97 6.65 20.98 14.27
CA ASN A 97 8.02 20.87 14.73
C ASN A 97 8.99 21.49 13.71
N MET A 98 9.67 22.56 14.10
CA MET A 98 10.64 23.28 13.26
C MET A 98 11.95 22.51 13.05
N ASP A 99 12.33 21.62 13.97
CA ASP A 99 13.56 20.82 13.87
C ASP A 99 13.52 19.86 12.69
N HIS A 100 12.31 19.52 12.22
CA HIS A 100 12.12 18.62 11.09
C HIS A 100 11.88 19.32 9.76
N PHE A 101 11.70 20.64 9.78
CA PHE A 101 11.20 21.39 8.64
C PHE A 101 12.06 21.21 7.38
N GLN A 102 13.38 21.34 7.47
CA GLN A 102 14.27 21.32 6.31
C GLN A 102 14.23 19.98 5.56
N TRP A 103 14.41 18.86 6.29
CA TRP A 103 14.41 17.54 5.67
C TRP A 103 13.01 17.11 5.24
N ILE A 104 11.96 17.50 5.97
CA ILE A 104 10.56 17.25 5.57
C ILE A 104 10.26 17.93 4.24
N VAL A 105 10.65 19.20 4.08
CA VAL A 105 10.45 19.95 2.83
C VAL A 105 11.23 19.30 1.68
N ALA A 106 12.48 18.89 1.91
CA ALA A 106 13.28 18.20 0.91
C ALA A 106 12.63 16.87 0.49
N LEU A 107 12.23 16.05 1.46
CA LEU A 107 11.59 14.75 1.25
C LEU A 107 10.28 14.89 0.46
N THR A 108 9.44 15.84 0.86
CA THR A 108 8.17 16.18 0.20
C THR A 108 8.37 16.49 -1.29
N ARG A 109 9.39 17.31 -1.62
CA ARG A 109 9.71 17.71 -3.00
C ARG A 109 10.22 16.54 -3.82
N VAL A 110 11.14 15.75 -3.27
CA VAL A 110 11.75 14.61 -3.96
C VAL A 110 10.71 13.52 -4.21
N MET A 111 9.93 13.14 -3.20
CA MET A 111 8.91 12.11 -3.36
C MET A 111 7.83 12.52 -4.36
N SER A 112 7.36 13.77 -4.32
CA SER A 112 6.41 14.27 -5.33
C SER A 112 7.00 14.29 -6.74
N ALA A 113 8.31 14.56 -6.88
CA ALA A 113 8.98 14.44 -8.17
C ALA A 113 9.05 12.98 -8.65
N VAL A 114 9.31 12.02 -7.75
CA VAL A 114 9.31 10.59 -8.09
C VAL A 114 7.91 10.12 -8.51
N PHE A 115 6.86 10.52 -7.78
CA PHE A 115 5.47 10.21 -8.15
C PHE A 115 5.13 10.74 -9.54
N ARG A 116 5.53 11.97 -9.87
CA ARG A 116 5.33 12.59 -11.19
C ARG A 116 6.12 11.95 -12.33
N LYS A 117 7.33 11.44 -12.06
CA LYS A 117 8.12 10.72 -13.08
C LYS A 117 7.39 9.49 -13.60
N GLY A 118 6.54 8.86 -12.78
CA GLY A 118 5.86 7.63 -13.12
C GLY A 118 6.77 6.40 -13.01
N GLY A 119 6.27 5.26 -13.51
CA GLY A 119 6.92 3.96 -13.34
C GLY A 119 6.47 3.24 -12.07
N ASP A 120 7.33 2.34 -11.57
CA ASP A 120 7.11 1.67 -10.30
C ASP A 120 7.63 2.54 -9.16
N VAL A 121 6.72 2.97 -8.29
CA VAL A 121 7.00 3.81 -7.12
C VAL A 121 6.84 3.04 -5.81
N THR A 122 6.47 1.76 -5.87
CA THR A 122 6.21 0.93 -4.68
C THR A 122 7.46 0.77 -3.80
N PHE A 123 8.64 0.71 -4.43
CA PHE A 123 9.93 0.63 -3.75
C PHE A 123 10.17 1.77 -2.74
N LEU A 124 9.59 2.96 -2.96
CA LEU A 124 9.76 4.09 -2.02
C LEU A 124 9.28 3.73 -0.62
N SER A 125 8.24 2.92 -0.50
CA SER A 125 7.71 2.52 0.80
C SER A 125 8.69 1.65 1.60
N GLU A 126 9.44 0.77 0.91
CA GLU A 126 10.44 -0.11 1.50
C GLU A 126 11.70 0.68 1.89
N GLU A 127 12.20 1.54 0.98
CA GLU A 127 13.38 2.37 1.22
C GLU A 127 13.18 3.32 2.41
N LEU A 128 11.99 3.92 2.54
CA LEU A 128 11.67 4.78 3.68
C LEU A 128 11.60 3.98 4.99
N GLN A 129 11.01 2.78 4.97
CA GLN A 129 10.92 1.90 6.14
C GLN A 129 12.29 1.36 6.59
N ALA A 130 13.27 1.30 5.69
CA ALA A 130 14.65 0.93 6.00
C ALA A 130 15.48 2.06 6.63
N VAL A 131 14.94 3.29 6.75
CA VAL A 131 15.65 4.39 7.41
C VAL A 131 15.55 4.27 8.93
N PHE A 132 16.69 4.30 9.62
CA PHE A 132 16.79 4.20 11.07
C PHE A 132 17.17 5.54 11.71
N ASP A 133 16.61 5.84 12.89
CA ASP A 133 17.01 6.98 13.70
C ASP A 133 18.17 6.58 14.63
N PRO A 134 19.31 7.30 14.63
CA PRO A 134 20.41 7.05 15.54
C PRO A 134 20.04 7.07 17.03
N LYS A 135 18.95 7.76 17.39
CA LYS A 135 18.42 7.83 18.76
C LYS A 135 17.58 6.61 19.15
N GLY A 136 17.32 5.68 18.22
CA GLY A 136 16.74 4.38 18.54
C GLY A 136 15.21 4.31 18.49
N GLY A 137 14.60 4.76 17.39
CA GLY A 137 13.19 4.52 17.06
C GLY A 137 12.18 4.87 18.17
N TYR A 138 10.95 4.37 18.04
CA TYR A 138 9.91 4.51 19.07
C TYR A 138 8.82 3.47 18.92
N PHE A 139 8.02 3.30 19.97
CA PHE A 139 6.82 2.47 19.95
C PHE A 139 5.58 3.32 19.71
N LYS A 140 4.75 2.91 18.76
CA LYS A 140 3.42 3.47 18.55
C LYS A 140 2.42 2.90 19.55
N PRO A 141 1.28 3.58 19.79
CA PRO A 141 0.12 2.94 20.40
C PRO A 141 -0.19 1.63 19.67
N GLY A 142 -0.45 0.56 20.39
CA GLY A 142 -0.45 -0.77 19.77
C GLY A 142 0.92 -1.48 19.83
N GLY A 143 1.90 -0.92 20.56
CA GLY A 143 3.24 -1.47 20.81
C GLY A 143 3.96 -2.01 19.58
N LYS A 144 3.67 -1.42 18.42
CA LYS A 144 4.42 -1.60 17.18
C LYS A 144 5.64 -0.70 17.24
N PHE A 145 6.82 -1.30 17.21
CA PHE A 145 8.09 -0.60 17.09
C PHE A 145 8.26 -0.05 15.68
N VAL A 146 8.72 1.19 15.62
CA VAL A 146 9.04 1.89 14.37
C VAL A 146 10.46 2.45 14.49
N PRO A 147 11.35 2.17 13.51
CA PRO A 147 12.77 2.49 13.64
C PRO A 147 13.10 3.98 13.49
N SER A 148 12.24 4.77 12.84
CA SER A 148 12.39 6.22 12.67
C SER A 148 11.07 6.90 12.28
N ILE A 149 11.04 8.23 12.31
CA ILE A 149 9.91 9.01 11.77
C ILE A 149 9.77 8.80 10.25
N VAL A 150 10.91 8.67 9.55
CA VAL A 150 10.93 8.41 8.10
C VAL A 150 10.33 7.04 7.78
N ALA A 151 10.60 6.04 8.61
CA ALA A 151 10.00 4.73 8.47
C ALA A 151 8.48 4.74 8.72
N ASP A 152 7.99 5.56 9.66
CA ASP A 152 6.54 5.72 9.82
C ASP A 152 5.88 6.42 8.61
N ILE A 153 6.57 7.38 8.00
CA ILE A 153 6.14 7.97 6.72
C ILE A 153 6.11 6.88 5.63
N GLY A 154 7.13 6.02 5.56
CA GLY A 154 7.17 4.88 4.64
C GLY A 154 5.98 3.93 4.82
N ALA A 155 5.64 3.59 6.07
CA ALA A 155 4.46 2.78 6.37
C ALA A 155 3.13 3.46 5.98
N VAL A 156 3.04 4.79 6.09
CA VAL A 156 1.88 5.56 5.60
C VAL A 156 1.79 5.50 4.08
N VAL A 157 2.91 5.64 3.38
CA VAL A 157 2.98 5.53 1.91
C VAL A 157 2.57 4.14 1.46
N GLU A 158 3.07 3.09 2.11
CA GLU A 158 2.68 1.71 1.84
C GLU A 158 1.17 1.48 2.02
N HIS A 159 0.64 1.93 3.15
CA HIS A 159 -0.80 1.84 3.44
C HIS A 159 -1.63 2.56 2.36
N HIS A 160 -1.14 3.71 1.90
CA HIS A 160 -1.80 4.44 0.83
C HIS A 160 -1.72 3.70 -0.52
N PHE A 161 -0.57 3.10 -0.87
CA PHE A 161 -0.41 2.29 -2.08
C PHE A 161 -1.34 1.07 -2.09
N LYS A 162 -1.48 0.38 -0.96
CA LYS A 162 -2.46 -0.70 -0.77
C LYS A 162 -3.88 -0.20 -0.98
N ARG A 163 -4.22 0.95 -0.39
CA ARG A 163 -5.56 1.57 -0.50
C ARG A 163 -5.96 1.92 -1.94
N ILE A 164 -5.02 2.37 -2.77
CA ILE A 164 -5.29 2.72 -4.18
C ILE A 164 -5.14 1.53 -5.14
N GLY A 165 -4.86 0.32 -4.63
CA GLY A 165 -4.68 -0.89 -5.42
C GLY A 165 -3.34 -0.98 -6.17
N LEU A 166 -2.33 -0.21 -5.73
CA LEU A 166 -0.98 -0.26 -6.30
C LEU A 166 -0.14 -1.41 -5.71
N MET A 167 -0.47 -1.85 -4.50
CA MET A 167 0.14 -3.00 -3.81
C MET A 167 -0.95 -3.93 -3.29
N GLU A 168 -0.66 -5.23 -3.20
CA GLU A 168 -1.56 -6.20 -2.57
C GLU A 168 -1.63 -5.95 -1.06
N PRO A 169 -2.81 -6.01 -0.43
CA PRO A 169 -2.95 -5.88 1.02
C PRO A 169 -2.33 -7.09 1.74
N ASP A 170 -1.78 -6.87 2.94
CA ASP A 170 -1.28 -7.96 3.79
C ASP A 170 -2.46 -8.66 4.49
N GLU A 171 -3.30 -9.36 3.74
CA GLU A 171 -4.36 -10.15 4.32
C GLU A 171 -3.81 -11.49 4.82
N LEU A 172 -3.95 -11.72 6.13
CA LEU A 172 -3.71 -13.04 6.70
C LEU A 172 -4.75 -14.00 6.13
N SER A 173 -4.32 -15.21 5.76
CA SER A 173 -5.26 -16.22 5.27
C SER A 173 -6.31 -16.54 6.34
N GLU A 174 -7.50 -17.00 5.92
CA GLU A 174 -8.57 -17.37 6.86
C GLU A 174 -8.08 -18.37 7.92
N GLN A 175 -7.23 -19.31 7.50
CA GLN A 175 -6.59 -20.28 8.39
C GLN A 175 -5.66 -19.62 9.41
N GLN A 176 -4.85 -18.63 8.99
CA GLN A 176 -3.98 -17.88 9.89
C GLN A 176 -4.79 -17.05 10.90
N LEU A 177 -5.90 -16.44 10.45
CA LEU A 177 -6.80 -15.69 11.34
C LEU A 177 -7.47 -16.60 12.37
N LEU A 178 -7.94 -17.78 11.96
CA LEU A 178 -8.51 -18.79 12.87
C LEU A 178 -7.48 -19.25 13.90
N MET A 179 -6.27 -19.60 13.46
CA MET A 179 -5.17 -20.00 14.34
C MET A 179 -4.80 -18.88 15.33
N LEU A 180 -4.77 -17.63 14.87
CA LEU A 180 -4.50 -16.47 15.74
C LEU A 180 -5.58 -16.30 16.82
N LYS A 181 -6.85 -16.44 16.44
CA LYS A 181 -7.99 -16.36 17.37
C LYS A 181 -7.93 -17.49 18.40
N GLU A 182 -7.65 -18.71 17.97
CA GLU A 182 -7.52 -19.86 18.85
C GLU A 182 -6.35 -19.66 19.84
N LYS A 183 -5.18 -19.23 19.34
CA LYS A 183 -4.00 -19.00 20.19
C LYS A 183 -4.21 -17.85 21.19
N ARG A 184 -4.92 -16.79 20.81
CA ARG A 184 -5.31 -15.72 21.75
C ARG A 184 -6.27 -16.24 22.83
N ALA A 185 -7.29 -16.99 22.44
CA ALA A 185 -8.24 -17.57 23.39
C ALA A 185 -7.57 -18.55 24.36
N GLU A 186 -6.66 -19.38 23.85
CA GLU A 186 -5.84 -20.28 24.67
C GLU A 186 -4.98 -19.49 25.68
N PHE A 187 -4.30 -18.43 25.22
CA PHE A 187 -3.52 -17.58 26.10
C PHE A 187 -4.38 -16.95 27.21
N ASP A 188 -5.53 -16.35 26.85
CA ASP A 188 -6.45 -15.73 27.80
C ASP A 188 -6.99 -16.75 28.82
N SER A 189 -7.27 -17.97 28.37
CA SER A 189 -7.70 -19.07 29.24
C SER A 189 -6.62 -19.49 30.25
N ARG A 190 -5.34 -19.51 29.84
CA ARG A 190 -4.21 -19.82 30.73
C ARG A 190 -3.89 -18.66 31.68
N ALA A 191 -4.03 -17.43 31.21
CA ALA A 191 -3.82 -16.22 32.00
C ALA A 191 -4.89 -16.03 33.10
N ASN A 192 -6.15 -16.39 32.82
CA ASN A 192 -7.28 -16.27 33.76
C ASN A 192 -7.43 -17.45 34.73
N GLY A 193 -6.53 -18.45 34.71
CA GLY A 193 -6.51 -19.59 35.63
C GLY A 193 -6.15 -19.27 37.10
N GLY A 194 -6.15 -17.99 37.49
CA GLY A 194 -5.77 -17.51 38.83
C GLY A 194 -6.79 -16.64 39.58
N THR A 195 -7.68 -15.90 38.90
CA THR A 195 -8.82 -15.20 39.54
C THR A 195 -9.89 -14.87 38.50
N LEU A 196 -11.12 -15.32 38.73
CA LEU A 196 -12.32 -14.81 38.07
C LEU A 196 -12.48 -13.33 38.44
N ALA A 197 -12.07 -12.43 37.55
CA ALA A 197 -12.51 -11.04 37.56
C ALA A 197 -12.95 -10.68 36.13
N GLU A 198 -14.23 -10.37 36.02
CA GLU A 198 -14.97 -10.05 34.81
C GLU A 198 -14.30 -8.93 34.01
N SER A 199 -14.11 -9.15 32.71
CA SER A 199 -14.19 -8.05 31.73
C SER A 199 -14.60 -8.58 30.35
N PRO A 200 -15.87 -8.39 29.94
CA PRO A 200 -16.31 -8.73 28.60
C PRO A 200 -15.89 -7.60 27.64
N ARG A 201 -14.64 -7.61 27.15
CA ARG A 201 -14.16 -6.53 26.27
C ARG A 201 -13.26 -6.94 25.10
N ALA A 202 -13.16 -8.24 24.78
CA ALA A 202 -12.22 -8.72 23.76
C ALA A 202 -12.78 -8.86 22.33
N LEU A 203 -14.09 -8.68 22.08
CA LEU A 203 -14.67 -9.07 20.78
C LEU A 203 -15.15 -7.95 19.84
N GLU A 204 -15.25 -6.69 20.26
CA GLU A 204 -15.58 -5.60 19.33
C GLU A 204 -14.93 -4.29 19.76
N ARG A 205 -13.72 -4.01 19.28
CA ARG A 205 -13.25 -2.63 19.14
C ARG A 205 -12.54 -2.46 17.80
N VAL A 206 -13.32 -2.02 16.81
CA VAL A 206 -12.82 -1.28 15.67
C VAL A 206 -12.13 -0.03 16.22
N SER A 207 -10.82 0.03 16.07
CA SER A 207 -9.94 1.05 16.64
C SER A 207 -10.24 2.42 16.05
N VAL A 208 -10.76 3.34 16.86
CA VAL A 208 -10.71 4.79 16.58
C VAL A 208 -9.41 5.34 17.19
N PRO A 209 -8.59 6.11 16.45
CA PRO A 209 -7.29 6.54 16.94
C PRO A 209 -7.42 7.74 17.89
N GLY A 210 -7.04 7.60 19.17
CA GLY A 210 -6.91 8.78 20.03
C GLY A 210 -6.71 8.65 21.53
N ALA A 211 -6.87 7.50 22.17
CA ALA A 211 -6.73 7.38 23.63
C ALA A 211 -5.81 6.22 24.01
N ASP A 212 -4.99 6.44 25.04
CA ASP A 212 -3.97 5.54 25.58
C ASP A 212 -4.47 4.09 25.63
N ALA A 213 -3.95 3.28 24.70
CA ALA A 213 -4.43 1.94 24.47
C ALA A 213 -3.43 0.95 25.04
N ASP A 214 -3.83 0.33 26.15
CA ASP A 214 -3.46 -1.05 26.45
C ASP A 214 -3.38 -1.83 25.14
N ASN A 215 -2.21 -2.42 24.88
CA ASN A 215 -1.88 -2.98 23.58
C ASN A 215 -2.68 -4.26 23.26
N GLY A 216 -3.53 -4.71 24.19
CA GLY A 216 -4.26 -5.97 24.07
C GLY A 216 -3.33 -7.18 24.07
N TYR A 217 -2.07 -7.00 24.50
CA TYR A 217 -1.06 -8.03 24.63
C TYR A 217 -0.44 -7.96 26.03
N PRO A 218 -0.03 -9.10 26.60
CA PRO A 218 0.51 -9.15 27.96
C PRO A 218 1.79 -8.32 28.10
N GLU A 219 2.03 -7.76 29.29
CA GLU A 219 3.22 -6.94 29.56
C GLU A 219 4.54 -7.72 29.39
N THR A 220 4.48 -9.02 29.65
CA THR A 220 5.58 -9.99 29.48
C THR A 220 5.88 -10.32 28.02
N ALA A 221 5.07 -9.86 27.07
CA ALA A 221 5.32 -10.09 25.66
C ALA A 221 6.65 -9.47 25.20
N SER A 222 7.37 -10.17 24.35
CA SER A 222 8.58 -9.68 23.71
C SER A 222 8.32 -9.17 22.29
N LEU A 223 9.31 -8.50 21.70
CA LEU A 223 9.22 -7.94 20.36
C LEU A 223 9.22 -9.05 19.29
N CYS A 224 8.21 -9.06 18.42
CA CYS A 224 8.22 -9.93 17.25
C CYS A 224 9.18 -9.41 16.19
N HIS A 225 10.10 -10.24 15.71
CA HIS A 225 11.00 -9.84 14.61
C HIS A 225 10.31 -9.78 13.25
N LYS A 226 9.15 -10.43 13.06
CA LYS A 226 8.42 -10.41 11.79
C LYS A 226 7.57 -9.17 11.62
N CYS A 227 6.82 -8.78 12.65
CA CYS A 227 5.87 -7.66 12.58
C CYS A 227 6.23 -6.46 13.46
N SER A 228 7.37 -6.52 14.17
CA SER A 228 7.84 -5.48 15.08
C SER A 228 6.84 -5.10 16.18
N THR A 229 5.87 -5.96 16.48
CA THR A 229 4.87 -5.72 17.53
C THR A 229 5.28 -6.45 18.80
N LYS A 230 5.17 -5.79 19.96
CA LYS A 230 5.40 -6.40 21.28
C LYS A 230 4.24 -7.33 21.66
N ALA A 231 4.21 -8.49 21.01
CA ALA A 231 3.13 -9.48 21.09
C ALA A 231 3.62 -10.94 21.07
N MET A 232 4.93 -11.18 21.23
CA MET A 232 5.48 -12.53 21.30
C MET A 232 5.36 -13.10 22.72
N VAL A 233 4.75 -14.26 22.86
CA VAL A 233 4.59 -14.99 24.11
C VAL A 233 5.12 -16.42 23.99
N LEU A 234 5.53 -17.04 25.10
CA LEU A 234 5.90 -18.45 25.10
C LEU A 234 4.63 -19.31 25.28
N MET A 235 4.30 -20.11 24.28
CA MET A 235 3.17 -21.03 24.29
C MET A 235 3.62 -22.39 23.75
N ASP A 236 3.34 -23.45 24.50
CA ASP A 236 3.59 -24.83 24.08
C ASP A 236 5.06 -25.11 23.71
N GLY A 237 5.99 -24.46 24.43
CA GLY A 237 7.43 -24.55 24.16
C GLY A 237 7.92 -23.72 22.97
N CYS A 238 7.04 -22.98 22.28
CA CYS A 238 7.38 -22.17 21.12
C CYS A 238 7.09 -20.69 21.37
N GLN A 239 7.94 -19.81 20.84
CA GLN A 239 7.67 -18.37 20.84
C GLN A 239 6.62 -18.06 19.78
N THR A 240 5.45 -17.56 20.18
CA THR A 240 4.29 -17.32 19.29
C THR A 240 3.85 -15.86 19.34
N CYS A 241 3.68 -15.23 18.18
CA CYS A 241 3.21 -13.86 18.05
C CYS A 241 1.68 -13.81 18.02
N LEU A 242 1.07 -13.17 19.01
CA LEU A 242 -0.37 -12.94 19.05
C LEU A 242 -0.84 -11.87 18.06
N ALA A 243 0.08 -11.12 17.42
CA ALA A 243 -0.27 -10.09 16.43
C ALA A 243 -0.31 -10.63 14.99
N CYS A 244 0.68 -11.43 14.58
CA CYS A 244 0.83 -11.89 13.19
C CYS A 244 0.89 -13.41 13.01
N GLY A 245 0.74 -14.18 14.08
CA GLY A 245 0.71 -15.65 14.03
C GLY A 245 2.08 -16.30 13.79
N TYR A 246 3.15 -15.53 13.72
CA TYR A 246 4.50 -16.06 13.60
C TYR A 246 4.87 -16.91 14.83
N SER A 247 5.36 -18.13 14.62
CA SER A 247 5.85 -19.00 15.70
C SER A 247 7.25 -19.56 15.40
N LYS A 248 8.10 -19.65 16.42
CA LYS A 248 9.41 -20.31 16.36
C LYS A 248 9.61 -21.22 17.57
N CYS A 249 9.80 -22.50 17.32
CA CYS A 249 10.16 -23.51 18.31
C CYS A 249 11.67 -23.71 18.32
N GLY A 250 12.25 -23.91 19.50
CA GLY A 250 13.67 -24.23 19.69
C GLY A 250 13.90 -25.72 19.83
#